data_AF-A0A644TLH5-F1
#
_entry.id   AF-A0A644TLH5-F1
#
_cell.length_a   1.000
_cell.length_b   1.000
_cell.length_c   1.000
_cell.angle_alpha   90.00
_cell.angle_beta   90.00
_cell.angle_gamma   90.00
#
_symmetry.space_group_name_H-M   'P 1'
#
loop_
_entity.id
_entity.type
_entity.pdbx_description
1 polymer ?
#
loop_
_entity_poly.entity_id
_entity_poly.type
_entity_poly.pdbx_seq_one_letter_code
_entity_poly.pdbx_strand_id
1 'polypeptide(L)'
;MASIPSKVMNRFKSKIPYIQKIVEQAKSRDINEADTVVIVTDILVEVFGYDKYIDVTREYAIKNTYCDLAVKVEDKPKFLIEVKAIGLNLVDRHFQQALDYASNNGTDWIVLTNAIYWKIYKVRFEKPIKADLVCEFSILDVKLKNKTDIDKLYVLCKEGLKKNAFEDFTLHSQIVNKSLIGAVVLSDAITEAIKRELRKVNLSVKVESSEILTILKNDIVKREIIDSPETNEANDKYLKSIKKSQKTKAKVIERPESPEVSEPQ
;
A
#
# COMPACT_ATOMS: atom_id res chain seq x y z
N MET A 1 9.31 5.61 5.81
CA MET A 1 8.06 6.38 5.95
C MET A 1 8.35 7.83 5.62
N ALA A 2 7.51 8.45 4.81
CA ALA A 2 7.74 9.79 4.29
C ALA A 2 7.81 10.82 5.44
N SER A 3 8.71 11.79 5.32
CA SER A 3 8.74 12.93 6.24
C SER A 3 7.55 13.84 5.92
N ILE A 4 6.50 13.79 6.75
CA ILE A 4 5.27 14.55 6.55
C ILE A 4 5.53 16.04 6.86
N PRO A 5 5.26 16.97 5.91
CA PRO A 5 5.44 18.39 6.16
C PRO A 5 4.56 18.91 7.30
N SER A 6 5.08 19.83 8.13
CA SER A 6 4.34 20.43 9.24
C SER A 6 3.02 21.09 8.82
N LYS A 7 2.98 21.68 7.61
CA LYS A 7 1.74 22.25 7.03
C LYS A 7 0.64 21.20 6.89
N VAL A 8 0.97 19.99 6.43
CA VAL A 8 0.01 18.89 6.27
C VAL A 8 -0.44 18.38 7.62
N MET A 9 0.49 18.22 8.57
CA MET A 9 0.15 17.83 9.94
C MET A 9 -0.80 18.83 10.62
N ASN A 10 -0.56 20.14 10.43
CA ASN A 10 -1.44 21.18 10.97
C ASN A 10 -2.83 21.15 10.31
N ARG A 11 -2.89 20.91 8.98
CA ARG A 11 -4.15 20.71 8.26
C ARG A 11 -4.93 19.52 8.82
N PHE A 12 -4.28 18.37 9.02
CA PHE A 12 -4.92 17.20 9.62
C PHE A 12 -5.46 17.48 11.02
N LYS A 13 -4.67 18.14 11.88
CA LYS A 13 -5.12 18.55 13.23
C LYS A 13 -6.37 19.41 13.22
N SER A 14 -6.50 20.30 12.24
CA SER A 14 -7.66 21.18 12.10
C SER A 14 -8.87 20.47 11.48
N LYS A 15 -8.65 19.67 10.42
CA LYS A 15 -9.73 19.24 9.52
C LYS A 15 -10.25 17.83 9.80
N ILE A 16 -9.42 16.92 10.30
CA ILE A 16 -9.85 15.54 10.58
C ILE A 16 -11.00 15.47 11.61
N PRO A 17 -10.94 16.14 12.78
CA PRO A 17 -12.04 16.07 13.75
C PRO A 17 -13.35 16.63 13.20
N TYR A 18 -13.27 17.69 12.39
CA TYR A 18 -14.43 18.30 11.75
C TYR A 18 -15.07 17.36 10.72
N ILE A 19 -14.25 16.76 9.86
CA ILE A 19 -14.70 15.79 8.85
C ILE A 19 -15.27 14.54 9.52
N GLN A 20 -14.65 14.01 10.58
CA GLN A 20 -15.17 12.85 11.31
C GLN A 20 -16.61 13.11 11.80
N LYS A 21 -16.87 14.30 12.37
CA LYS A 21 -18.21 14.70 12.78
C LYS A 21 -19.20 14.78 11.62
N ILE A 22 -18.79 15.33 10.48
CA ILE A 22 -19.64 15.38 9.27
C ILE A 22 -19.99 13.98 8.80
N VAL A 23 -18.99 13.10 8.71
CA VAL A 23 -19.16 11.72 8.24
C VAL A 23 -20.04 10.93 9.21
N GLU A 24 -19.90 11.10 10.52
CA GLU A 24 -20.80 10.50 11.52
C GLU A 24 -22.26 10.95 11.34
N GLN A 25 -22.49 12.26 11.16
CA GLN A 25 -23.83 12.80 10.92
C GLN A 25 -24.43 12.37 9.57
N ALA A 26 -23.59 12.24 8.55
CA ALA A 26 -23.99 11.73 7.25
C ALA A 26 -24.38 10.25 7.36
N LYS A 27 -23.59 9.46 8.09
CA LYS A 27 -23.89 8.05 8.37
C LYS A 27 -25.20 7.89 9.13
N SER A 28 -25.46 8.71 10.14
CA SER A 28 -26.71 8.64 10.91
C SER A 28 -27.96 9.00 10.10
N ARG A 29 -27.79 9.76 9.01
CA ARG A 29 -28.86 10.16 8.09
C ARG A 29 -29.00 9.22 6.89
N ASP A 30 -28.13 8.22 6.76
CA ASP A 30 -28.07 7.29 5.64
C ASP A 30 -28.16 7.98 4.26
N ILE A 31 -27.26 8.95 4.06
CA ILE A 31 -27.27 9.78 2.85
C ILE A 31 -26.98 8.96 1.57
N ASN A 32 -27.49 9.44 0.44
CA ASN A 32 -27.33 8.80 -0.85
C ASN A 32 -25.91 8.97 -1.44
N GLU A 33 -25.64 8.36 -2.59
CA GLU A 33 -24.35 8.42 -3.28
C GLU A 33 -23.95 9.83 -3.71
N ALA A 34 -24.87 10.61 -4.28
CA ALA A 34 -24.59 11.97 -4.74
C ALA A 34 -24.21 12.91 -3.58
N ASP A 35 -24.88 12.80 -2.44
CA ASP A 35 -24.53 13.54 -1.21
C ASP A 35 -23.19 13.04 -0.65
N THR A 36 -22.90 11.74 -0.76
CA THR A 36 -21.61 11.18 -0.34
C THR A 36 -20.47 11.70 -1.20
N VAL A 37 -20.67 11.87 -2.52
CA VAL A 37 -19.71 12.50 -3.45
C VAL A 37 -19.35 13.92 -3.02
N VAL A 38 -20.32 14.69 -2.50
CA VAL A 38 -20.06 16.05 -1.97
C VAL A 38 -19.12 15.98 -0.77
N ILE A 39 -19.38 15.09 0.19
CA ILE A 39 -18.51 14.92 1.36
C ILE A 39 -17.11 14.45 0.94
N VAL A 40 -17.02 13.49 0.03
CA VAL A 40 -15.73 13.01 -0.51
C VAL A 40 -14.97 14.17 -1.15
N THR A 41 -15.64 15.01 -1.95
CA THR A 41 -15.04 16.21 -2.55
C THR A 41 -14.50 17.16 -1.49
N ASP A 42 -15.26 17.42 -0.43
CA ASP A 42 -14.82 18.27 0.67
C ASP A 42 -13.59 17.67 1.39
N ILE A 43 -13.53 16.34 1.56
CA ILE A 43 -12.36 15.65 2.12
C ILE A 43 -11.14 15.84 1.21
N LEU A 44 -11.30 15.68 -0.11
CA LEU A 44 -10.20 15.91 -1.07
C LEU A 44 -9.62 17.33 -0.93
N VAL A 45 -10.50 18.32 -0.80
CA VAL A 45 -10.08 19.72 -0.71
C VAL A 45 -9.49 20.05 0.66
N GLU A 46 -10.26 19.79 1.73
CA GLU A 46 -9.96 20.26 3.08
C GLU A 46 -8.88 19.43 3.77
N VAL A 47 -8.86 18.11 3.54
CA VAL A 47 -7.92 17.19 4.19
C VAL A 47 -6.71 16.94 3.31
N PHE A 48 -6.95 16.61 2.04
CA PHE A 48 -5.88 16.21 1.13
C PHE A 48 -5.25 17.38 0.35
N GLY A 49 -5.83 18.57 0.43
CA GLY A 49 -5.22 19.81 -0.06
C GLY A 49 -5.31 20.00 -1.56
N TYR A 50 -6.29 19.36 -2.21
CA TYR A 50 -6.59 19.59 -3.62
C TYR A 50 -7.39 20.88 -3.80
N ASP A 51 -7.17 21.53 -4.93
CA ASP A 51 -7.99 22.64 -5.39
C ASP A 51 -9.26 22.08 -6.04
N LYS A 52 -10.41 22.59 -5.62
CA LYS A 52 -11.73 22.13 -6.07
C LYS A 52 -11.98 22.33 -7.55
N TYR A 53 -11.46 23.40 -8.13
CA TYR A 53 -11.76 23.81 -9.50
C TYR A 53 -10.67 23.40 -10.49
N ILE A 54 -9.45 23.20 -9.99
CA ILE A 54 -8.29 22.86 -10.81
C ILE A 54 -7.98 21.36 -10.74
N ASP A 55 -7.91 20.80 -9.53
CA ASP A 55 -7.44 19.43 -9.36
C ASP A 55 -8.59 18.41 -9.38
N VAL A 56 -9.79 18.76 -8.90
CA VAL A 56 -10.91 17.82 -8.78
C VAL A 56 -11.89 17.97 -9.95
N THR A 57 -12.18 16.87 -10.64
CA THR A 57 -13.20 16.79 -11.70
C THR A 57 -14.29 15.83 -11.29
N ARG A 58 -15.56 16.25 -11.40
CA ARG A 58 -16.72 15.38 -11.21
C ARG A 58 -17.14 14.75 -12.54
N GLU A 59 -17.75 13.57 -12.48
CA GLU A 59 -18.27 12.85 -13.65
C GLU A 59 -17.22 12.79 -14.77
N TYR A 60 -16.05 12.25 -14.45
CA TYR A 60 -14.94 12.19 -15.37
C TYR A 60 -15.22 11.17 -16.47
N ALA A 61 -15.28 11.65 -17.72
CA ALA A 61 -15.58 10.81 -18.87
C ALA A 61 -14.49 9.78 -19.15
N ILE A 62 -14.90 8.51 -19.26
CA ILE A 62 -14.05 7.37 -19.59
C ILE A 62 -14.73 6.59 -20.70
N LYS A 63 -14.34 6.85 -21.95
CA LYS A 63 -14.99 6.29 -23.15
C LYS A 63 -16.51 6.50 -23.11
N ASN A 64 -17.28 5.43 -22.85
CA ASN A 64 -18.76 5.44 -22.86
C ASN A 64 -19.38 5.46 -21.46
N THR A 65 -18.58 5.75 -20.42
CA THR A 65 -19.02 5.75 -19.02
C THR A 65 -18.34 6.90 -18.28
N TYR A 66 -18.72 7.13 -17.03
CA TYR A 66 -18.24 8.23 -16.20
C TYR A 66 -17.83 7.69 -14.85
N CYS A 67 -16.69 8.16 -14.34
CA CYS A 67 -16.25 7.92 -12.96
C CYS A 67 -16.67 9.11 -12.09
N ASP A 68 -17.12 8.87 -10.85
CA ASP A 68 -17.69 9.92 -10.01
C ASP A 68 -16.77 11.12 -9.82
N LEU A 69 -15.50 10.84 -9.52
CA LEU A 69 -14.49 11.84 -9.27
C LEU A 69 -13.16 11.42 -9.91
N ALA A 70 -12.46 12.39 -10.49
CA ALA A 70 -11.06 12.25 -10.87
C ALA A 70 -10.25 13.38 -10.24
N VAL A 71 -9.07 13.05 -9.74
CA VAL A 71 -8.10 14.03 -9.26
C VAL A 71 -6.96 14.12 -10.25
N LYS A 72 -6.70 15.32 -10.73
CA LYS A 72 -5.72 15.64 -11.76
C LYS A 72 -4.52 16.36 -11.15
N VAL A 73 -3.36 16.10 -11.74
CA VAL A 73 -2.13 16.85 -11.51
C VAL A 73 -1.50 17.10 -12.86
N GLU A 74 -1.20 18.36 -13.18
CA GLU A 74 -0.66 18.76 -14.49
C GLU A 74 -1.57 18.28 -15.64
N ASP A 75 -2.89 18.49 -15.48
CA ASP A 75 -3.96 18.11 -16.41
C ASP A 75 -4.09 16.62 -16.74
N LYS A 76 -3.35 15.75 -16.03
CA LYS A 76 -3.46 14.30 -16.17
C LYS A 76 -4.16 13.69 -14.96
N PRO A 77 -5.14 12.79 -15.17
CA PRO A 77 -5.75 12.06 -14.06
C PRO A 77 -4.69 11.23 -13.34
N LYS A 78 -4.60 11.42 -12.03
CA LYS A 78 -3.75 10.62 -11.13
C LYS A 78 -4.57 9.62 -10.34
N PHE A 79 -5.81 9.98 -9.98
CA PHE A 79 -6.76 9.09 -9.33
C PHE A 79 -8.07 9.09 -10.07
N LEU A 80 -8.65 7.90 -10.17
CA LEU A 80 -10.07 7.72 -10.38
C LEU A 80 -10.67 7.27 -9.05
N ILE A 81 -11.74 7.93 -8.63
CA ILE A 81 -12.36 7.74 -7.33
C ILE A 81 -13.81 7.33 -7.57
N GLU A 82 -14.09 6.07 -7.26
CA GLU A 82 -15.44 5.53 -7.25
C GLU A 82 -16.05 5.73 -5.88
N VAL A 83 -17.20 6.40 -5.82
CA VAL A 83 -17.91 6.72 -4.59
C VAL A 83 -19.19 5.91 -4.51
N LYS A 84 -19.50 5.40 -3.33
CA LYS A 84 -20.78 4.71 -3.03
C LYS A 84 -21.51 5.44 -1.91
N ALA A 85 -22.82 5.19 -1.80
CA ALA A 85 -23.62 5.71 -0.69
C ALA A 85 -23.02 5.31 0.68
N ILE A 86 -23.14 6.19 1.67
CA ILE A 86 -22.41 6.08 2.94
C ILE A 86 -22.70 4.78 3.72
N GLY A 87 -23.93 4.28 3.64
CA GLY A 87 -24.37 3.05 4.29
C GLY A 87 -23.98 1.77 3.56
N LEU A 88 -23.48 1.86 2.32
CA LEU A 88 -23.14 0.69 1.51
C LEU A 88 -21.76 0.12 1.85
N ASN A 89 -21.69 -1.20 1.90
CA ASN A 89 -20.42 -1.91 1.98
C ASN A 89 -19.68 -1.89 0.64
N LEU A 90 -18.37 -1.71 0.69
CA LEU A 90 -17.49 -1.69 -0.48
C LEU A 90 -17.12 -3.13 -0.88
N VAL A 91 -17.88 -3.68 -1.84
CA VAL A 91 -17.73 -5.05 -2.36
C VAL A 91 -16.97 -5.12 -3.69
N ASP A 92 -16.54 -6.32 -4.07
CA ASP A 92 -15.68 -6.56 -5.25
C ASP A 92 -16.27 -6.05 -6.57
N ARG A 93 -17.60 -6.05 -6.73
CA ARG A 93 -18.24 -5.49 -7.93
C ARG A 93 -17.91 -4.00 -8.11
N HIS A 94 -17.87 -3.24 -7.02
CA HIS A 94 -17.53 -1.81 -7.07
C HIS A 94 -16.05 -1.61 -7.43
N PHE A 95 -15.18 -2.50 -6.94
CA PHE A 95 -13.77 -2.51 -7.31
C PHE A 95 -13.57 -2.82 -8.80
N GLN A 96 -14.28 -3.80 -9.35
CA GLN A 96 -14.17 -4.16 -10.78
C GLN A 96 -14.59 -2.99 -11.69
N GLN A 97 -15.68 -2.30 -11.37
CA GLN A 97 -16.10 -1.09 -12.08
C GLN A 97 -14.98 -0.03 -12.12
N ALA A 98 -14.33 0.22 -10.98
CA ALA A 98 -13.25 1.18 -10.88
C ALA A 98 -11.96 0.69 -11.59
N LEU A 99 -11.70 -0.62 -11.65
CA LEU A 99 -10.59 -1.20 -12.39
C LEU A 99 -10.79 -1.06 -13.91
N ASP A 100 -12.01 -1.26 -14.40
CA ASP A 100 -12.36 -1.07 -15.80
C ASP A 100 -12.13 0.38 -16.25
N TYR A 101 -12.45 1.34 -15.37
CA TYR A 101 -12.17 2.76 -15.60
C TYR A 101 -10.68 3.05 -15.78
N ALA A 102 -9.85 2.56 -14.86
CA ALA A 102 -8.42 2.78 -14.91
C ALA A 102 -7.76 2.06 -16.09
N SER A 103 -8.21 0.85 -16.42
CA SER A 103 -7.80 0.10 -17.62
C SER A 103 -8.04 0.89 -18.90
N ASN A 104 -9.21 1.53 -19.02
CA ASN A 104 -9.60 2.26 -20.23
C ASN A 104 -8.92 3.63 -20.37
N ASN A 105 -8.56 4.28 -19.27
CA ASN A 105 -7.95 5.61 -19.28
C ASN A 105 -6.42 5.60 -19.09
N GLY A 106 -5.84 4.50 -18.59
CA GLY A 106 -4.40 4.39 -18.29
C GLY A 106 -4.01 5.10 -16.99
N THR A 107 -4.92 5.20 -16.02
CA THR A 107 -4.61 5.79 -14.70
C THR A 107 -3.99 4.76 -13.77
N ASP A 108 -2.91 5.13 -13.09
CA ASP A 108 -2.14 4.21 -12.23
C ASP A 108 -2.83 3.88 -10.89
N TRP A 109 -3.81 4.67 -10.47
CA TRP A 109 -4.41 4.58 -9.14
C TRP A 109 -5.93 4.68 -9.14
N ILE A 110 -6.52 3.85 -8.28
CA ILE A 110 -7.95 3.80 -8.03
C ILE A 110 -8.18 4.01 -6.53
N VAL A 111 -9.21 4.79 -6.21
CA VAL A 111 -9.75 4.90 -4.86
C VAL A 111 -11.20 4.45 -4.89
N LEU A 112 -11.57 3.56 -3.97
CA LEU A 112 -12.96 3.16 -3.75
C LEU A 112 -13.36 3.61 -2.35
N THR A 113 -14.44 4.37 -2.23
CA THR A 113 -14.86 4.94 -0.94
C THR A 113 -16.37 5.10 -0.78
N ASN A 114 -16.84 5.09 0.47
CA ASN A 114 -18.18 5.53 0.86
C ASN A 114 -18.10 6.70 1.87
N ALA A 115 -17.06 7.54 1.75
CA ALA A 115 -16.61 8.57 2.70
C ALA A 115 -16.09 8.04 4.05
N ILE A 116 -16.63 6.93 4.58
CA ILE A 116 -16.14 6.30 5.82
C ILE A 116 -14.87 5.50 5.52
N TYR A 117 -14.99 4.49 4.67
CA TYR A 117 -13.90 3.60 4.30
C TYR A 117 -13.26 4.06 3.01
N TRP A 118 -11.93 4.00 2.97
CA TRP A 118 -11.11 4.39 1.83
C TRP A 118 -10.21 3.21 1.50
N LYS A 119 -10.37 2.65 0.30
CA LYS A 119 -9.52 1.59 -0.25
C LYS A 119 -8.76 2.14 -1.44
N ILE A 120 -7.44 2.02 -1.42
CA ILE A 120 -6.53 2.63 -2.40
C ILE A 120 -5.79 1.51 -3.10
N TYR A 121 -5.88 1.47 -4.43
CA TYR A 121 -5.32 0.42 -5.26
C TYR A 121 -4.32 0.98 -6.26
N LYS A 122 -3.22 0.24 -6.45
CA LYS A 122 -2.27 0.48 -7.54
C LYS A 122 -2.57 -0.45 -8.70
N VAL A 123 -2.80 0.11 -9.88
CA VAL A 123 -3.06 -0.67 -11.09
C VAL A 123 -1.76 -1.26 -11.63
N ARG A 124 -1.83 -2.54 -12.00
CA ARG A 124 -0.79 -3.28 -12.71
C ARG A 124 -1.25 -3.52 -14.13
N PHE A 125 -0.65 -2.80 -15.07
CA PHE A 125 -0.87 -2.97 -16.51
C PHE A 125 -0.17 -4.23 -17.06
N GLU A 126 -0.52 -5.38 -16.48
CA GLU A 126 -0.15 -6.71 -16.96
C GLU A 126 -1.32 -7.34 -17.73
N LYS A 127 -1.15 -8.57 -18.23
CA LYS A 127 -2.22 -9.32 -18.90
C LYS A 127 -2.57 -10.55 -18.06
N PRO A 128 -3.78 -10.63 -17.45
CA PRO A 128 -4.83 -9.61 -17.39
C PRO A 128 -4.46 -8.41 -16.51
N ILE A 129 -5.12 -7.27 -16.69
CA ILE A 129 -4.92 -6.09 -15.82
C ILE A 129 -5.34 -6.47 -14.40
N LYS A 130 -4.52 -6.10 -13.43
CA LYS A 130 -4.78 -6.32 -11.99
C LYS A 130 -4.62 -5.03 -11.23
N ALA A 131 -5.02 -5.02 -9.96
CA ALA A 131 -4.61 -3.98 -9.04
C ALA A 131 -4.31 -4.56 -7.67
N ASP A 132 -3.35 -3.96 -6.98
CA ASP A 132 -2.96 -4.34 -5.63
C ASP A 132 -3.55 -3.34 -4.63
N LEU A 133 -4.21 -3.83 -3.58
CA LEU A 133 -4.61 -2.98 -2.47
C LEU A 133 -3.35 -2.49 -1.76
N VAL A 134 -3.09 -1.19 -1.85
CA VAL A 134 -1.92 -0.55 -1.24
C VAL A 134 -2.23 -0.12 0.18
N CYS A 135 -3.42 0.42 0.41
CA CYS A 135 -3.81 0.95 1.70
C CYS A 135 -5.33 0.91 1.87
N GLU A 136 -5.76 0.64 3.09
CA GLU A 136 -7.14 0.91 3.52
C GLU A 136 -7.19 1.54 4.91
N PHE A 137 -8.18 2.40 5.10
CA PHE A 137 -8.50 3.00 6.40
C PHE A 137 -9.97 3.42 6.48
N SER A 138 -10.45 3.56 7.71
CA SER A 138 -11.68 4.25 8.06
C SER A 138 -11.34 5.65 8.54
N ILE A 139 -11.94 6.68 7.96
CA ILE A 139 -11.67 8.07 8.36
C ILE A 139 -12.13 8.34 9.79
N LEU A 140 -13.14 7.60 10.27
CA LEU A 140 -13.66 7.69 11.63
C LEU A 140 -12.67 7.12 12.67
N ASP A 141 -11.83 6.17 12.26
CA ASP A 141 -10.90 5.50 13.16
C ASP A 141 -9.49 6.12 13.16
N VAL A 142 -9.25 7.11 12.29
CA VAL A 142 -7.96 7.81 12.21
C VAL A 142 -7.64 8.49 13.53
N LYS A 143 -6.45 8.17 14.07
CA LYS A 143 -5.89 8.84 15.25
C LYS A 143 -4.66 9.66 14.87
N LEU A 144 -4.71 10.97 15.08
CA LEU A 144 -3.61 11.90 14.78
C LEU A 144 -2.33 11.68 15.60
N LYS A 145 -2.37 10.83 16.63
CA LYS A 145 -1.18 10.40 17.39
C LYS A 145 -0.56 9.11 16.84
N ASN A 146 -1.28 8.38 16.00
CA ASN A 146 -0.83 7.14 15.39
C ASN A 146 -0.15 7.45 14.06
N LYS A 147 1.16 7.25 14.00
CA LYS A 147 1.96 7.52 12.81
C LYS A 147 1.45 6.77 11.57
N THR A 148 1.03 5.52 11.73
CA THR A 148 0.52 4.71 10.62
C THR A 148 -0.74 5.33 10.01
N ASP A 149 -1.68 5.81 10.83
CA ASP A 149 -2.91 6.44 10.32
C ASP A 149 -2.61 7.73 9.55
N ILE A 150 -1.64 8.51 10.05
CA ILE A 150 -1.19 9.74 9.40
C ILE A 150 -0.50 9.40 8.06
N ASP A 151 0.33 8.38 8.02
CA ASP A 151 0.97 7.93 6.77
C ASP A 151 -0.07 7.48 5.75
N LYS A 152 -1.10 6.73 6.16
CA LYS A 152 -2.21 6.32 5.30
C LYS A 152 -2.98 7.52 4.71
N LEU A 153 -3.24 8.55 5.52
CA LEU A 153 -3.86 9.79 5.02
C LEU A 153 -2.91 10.56 4.08
N TYR A 154 -1.63 10.59 4.41
CA TYR A 154 -0.64 11.35 3.67
C TYR A 154 -0.46 10.84 2.25
N VAL A 155 -0.66 9.53 2.03
CA VAL A 155 -0.72 8.93 0.70
C VAL A 155 -1.66 9.77 -0.18
N LEU A 156 -2.92 9.97 0.20
CA LEU A 156 -3.88 10.72 -0.63
C LEU A 156 -3.65 12.23 -0.74
N CYS A 157 -2.69 12.83 -0.03
CA CYS A 157 -2.46 14.27 -0.09
C CYS A 157 -1.79 14.73 -1.38
N LYS A 158 -2.14 15.94 -1.85
CA LYS A 158 -1.48 16.60 -3.00
C LYS A 158 0.04 16.70 -2.81
N GLU A 159 0.50 16.96 -1.57
CA GLU A 159 1.91 17.00 -1.23
C GLU A 159 2.58 15.61 -1.24
N GLY A 160 1.83 14.55 -0.92
CA GLY A 160 2.28 13.17 -1.00
C GLY A 160 2.52 12.75 -2.45
N LEU A 161 1.57 13.06 -3.33
CA LEU A 161 1.69 12.84 -4.78
C LEU A 161 2.96 13.43 -5.38
N LYS A 162 3.26 14.71 -5.09
CA LYS A 162 4.40 15.42 -5.69
C LYS A 162 5.76 14.84 -5.29
N LYS A 163 5.83 14.07 -4.21
CA LYS A 163 7.06 13.51 -3.65
C LYS A 163 7.21 12.01 -3.88
N ASN A 164 6.43 11.41 -4.78
CA ASN A 164 6.37 9.95 -4.95
C ASN A 164 6.06 9.20 -3.64
N ALA A 165 5.34 9.84 -2.71
CA ALA A 165 5.01 9.21 -1.43
C ALA A 165 4.14 7.96 -1.62
N PHE A 166 3.44 7.88 -2.76
CA PHE A 166 2.72 6.69 -3.19
C PHE A 166 3.65 5.52 -3.49
N GLU A 167 4.71 5.74 -4.26
CA GLU A 167 5.70 4.72 -4.59
C GLU A 167 6.43 4.27 -3.32
N ASP A 168 6.82 5.19 -2.45
CA ASP A 168 7.49 4.88 -1.18
C ASP A 168 6.59 4.11 -0.21
N PHE A 169 5.33 4.54 -0.08
CA PHE A 169 4.35 3.83 0.76
C PHE A 169 4.02 2.45 0.18
N THR A 170 3.90 2.35 -1.15
CA THR A 170 3.65 1.07 -1.82
C THR A 170 4.81 0.13 -1.65
N LEU A 171 6.05 0.59 -1.84
CA LEU A 171 7.23 -0.24 -1.63
C LEU A 171 7.29 -0.75 -0.19
N HIS A 172 7.04 0.14 0.78
CA HIS A 172 7.01 -0.25 2.18
C HIS A 172 5.90 -1.27 2.48
N SER A 173 4.66 -1.03 2.06
CA SER A 173 3.53 -1.93 2.29
C SER A 173 3.67 -3.26 1.53
N GLN A 174 4.29 -3.26 0.35
CA GLN A 174 4.62 -4.47 -0.40
C GLN A 174 5.74 -5.29 0.24
N ILE A 175 6.63 -4.67 1.02
CA ILE A 175 7.70 -5.37 1.73
C ILE A 175 7.23 -5.81 3.13
N VAL A 176 6.56 -4.92 3.85
CA VAL A 176 6.17 -5.11 5.25
C VAL A 176 4.70 -5.53 5.33
N ASN A 177 4.42 -6.75 4.87
CA ASN A 177 3.10 -7.37 5.00
C ASN A 177 3.20 -8.81 5.52
N LYS A 178 2.08 -9.32 6.05
CA LYS A 178 1.98 -10.65 6.68
C LYS A 178 2.48 -11.78 5.77
N SER A 179 2.21 -11.70 4.47
CA SER A 179 2.55 -12.74 3.50
C SER A 179 4.06 -12.76 3.23
N LEU A 180 4.69 -11.60 3.01
CA LEU A 180 6.14 -11.53 2.80
C LEU A 180 6.92 -11.81 4.09
N ILE A 181 6.44 -11.33 5.24
CA ILE A 181 7.05 -11.67 6.54
C ILE A 181 6.94 -13.17 6.79
N GLY A 182 5.77 -13.78 6.53
CA GLY A 182 5.58 -15.23 6.61
C GLY A 182 6.55 -16.00 5.70
N ALA A 183 6.68 -15.58 4.44
CA ALA A 183 7.65 -16.13 3.49
C ALA A 183 9.10 -16.07 4.02
N VAL A 184 9.50 -14.93 4.61
CA VAL A 184 10.84 -14.77 5.19
C VAL A 184 11.03 -15.66 6.42
N VAL A 185 10.05 -15.72 7.31
CA VAL A 185 10.09 -16.57 8.52
C VAL A 185 10.22 -18.04 8.17
N LEU A 186 9.58 -18.49 7.09
CA LEU A 186 9.63 -19.87 6.60
C LEU A 186 10.84 -20.17 5.69
N SER A 187 11.77 -19.22 5.54
CA SER A 187 12.95 -19.39 4.68
C SER A 187 14.10 -20.11 5.38
N ASP A 188 14.95 -20.76 4.58
CA ASP A 188 16.16 -21.45 5.09
C ASP A 188 17.06 -20.52 5.91
N ALA A 189 17.15 -19.23 5.55
CA ALA A 189 17.97 -18.26 6.27
C ALA A 189 17.52 -18.09 7.74
N ILE A 190 16.21 -18.06 7.99
CA ILE A 190 15.66 -17.97 9.34
C ILE A 190 15.72 -19.33 10.04
N THR A 191 15.43 -20.42 9.34
CA THR A 191 15.56 -21.78 9.88
C THR A 191 16.98 -22.04 10.39
N GLU A 192 18.01 -21.69 9.62
CA GLU A 192 19.41 -21.84 10.03
C GLU A 192 19.80 -20.87 11.16
N ALA A 193 19.23 -19.66 11.17
CA ALA A 193 19.43 -18.73 12.28
C ALA A 193 18.85 -19.29 13.59
N ILE A 194 17.62 -19.82 13.57
CA ILE A 194 16.97 -20.46 14.72
C ILE A 194 17.79 -21.67 15.18
N LYS A 195 18.21 -22.53 14.24
CA LYS A 195 19.07 -23.70 14.53
C LYS A 195 20.35 -23.32 15.26
N ARG A 196 21.01 -22.23 14.85
CA ARG A 196 22.21 -21.73 15.51
C ARG A 196 21.93 -21.23 16.92
N GLU A 197 20.82 -20.53 17.14
CA GLU A 197 20.44 -20.06 18.49
C GLU A 197 20.06 -21.24 19.41
N LEU A 198 19.32 -22.24 18.91
CA LEU A 198 18.98 -23.43 19.69
C LEU A 198 20.21 -24.25 20.12
N ARG A 199 21.24 -24.34 19.26
CA ARG A 199 22.51 -25.00 19.61
C ARG A 199 23.26 -24.30 20.74
N LYS A 200 23.08 -22.99 20.94
CA LYS A 200 23.67 -22.28 22.09
C LYS A 200 23.00 -22.65 23.41
N VAL A 201 21.72 -23.02 23.37
CA VAL A 201 20.98 -23.47 24.55
C VAL A 201 21.47 -24.85 24.99
N ASN A 202 21.72 -25.74 24.04
CA ASN A 202 22.32 -27.04 24.32
C ASN A 202 23.13 -27.57 23.12
N LEU A 203 24.45 -27.67 23.29
CA LEU A 203 25.39 -28.14 22.26
C LEU A 203 25.22 -29.62 21.89
N SER A 204 24.67 -30.42 22.79
CA SER A 204 24.54 -31.87 22.63
C SER A 204 23.29 -32.27 21.82
N VAL A 205 22.36 -31.35 21.62
CA VAL A 205 21.09 -31.63 20.94
C VAL A 205 21.28 -31.46 19.43
N LYS A 206 20.99 -32.52 18.68
CA LYS A 206 20.93 -32.48 17.22
C LYS A 206 19.61 -31.85 16.80
N VAL A 207 19.67 -30.61 16.32
CA VAL A 207 18.52 -29.87 15.80
C VAL A 207 18.54 -29.94 14.27
N GLU A 208 17.46 -30.43 13.66
CA GLU A 208 17.33 -30.49 12.20
C GLU A 208 16.52 -29.31 11.64
N SER A 209 16.90 -28.87 10.44
CA SER A 209 16.27 -27.72 9.80
C SER A 209 14.82 -28.03 9.38
N SER A 210 14.55 -29.29 9.00
CA SER A 210 13.21 -29.78 8.68
C SER A 210 12.26 -29.82 9.88
N GLU A 211 12.78 -30.11 11.07
CA GLU A 211 12.02 -30.11 12.33
C GLU A 211 11.58 -28.69 12.68
N ILE A 212 12.51 -27.73 12.65
CA ILE A 212 12.21 -26.30 12.86
C ILE A 212 11.16 -25.82 11.87
N LEU A 213 11.30 -26.15 10.59
CA LEU A 213 10.37 -25.71 9.55
C LEU A 213 8.97 -26.30 9.78
N THR A 214 8.87 -27.55 10.23
CA THR A 214 7.60 -28.20 10.58
C THR A 214 6.91 -27.47 11.72
N ILE A 215 7.66 -27.16 12.80
CA ILE A 215 7.12 -26.43 13.95
C ILE A 215 6.68 -25.01 13.55
N LEU A 216 7.50 -24.31 12.76
CA LEU A 216 7.13 -22.97 12.27
C LEU A 216 5.83 -23.00 11.45
N LYS A 217 5.67 -23.98 10.55
CA LYS A 217 4.46 -24.09 9.71
C LYS A 217 3.23 -24.52 10.48
N ASN A 218 3.36 -25.48 11.39
CA ASN A 218 2.18 -26.12 11.98
C ASN A 218 1.74 -25.47 13.28
N ASP A 219 2.70 -24.95 14.06
CA ASP A 219 2.47 -24.58 15.46
C ASP A 219 2.62 -23.08 15.72
N ILE A 220 3.41 -22.37 14.91
CA ILE A 220 3.72 -20.94 15.14
C ILE A 220 3.04 -20.02 14.13
N VAL A 221 3.17 -20.30 12.83
CA VAL A 221 2.62 -19.47 11.77
C VAL A 221 1.15 -19.84 11.53
N LYS A 222 0.27 -18.84 11.56
CA LYS A 222 -1.17 -19.06 11.30
C LYS A 222 -1.39 -19.64 9.90
N ARG A 223 -2.28 -20.63 9.78
CA ARG A 223 -2.65 -21.26 8.49
C ARG A 223 -3.06 -20.26 7.41
N GLU A 224 -3.76 -19.18 7.78
CA GLU A 224 -4.16 -18.11 6.86
C GLU A 224 -2.99 -17.41 6.15
N ILE A 225 -1.77 -17.49 6.71
CA ILE A 225 -0.56 -16.97 6.08
C ILE A 225 0.06 -18.02 5.17
N ILE A 226 -0.10 -19.32 5.45
CA ILE A 226 0.54 -20.41 4.71
C ILE A 226 -0.22 -20.71 3.42
N ASP A 227 -1.55 -20.75 3.49
CA ASP A 227 -2.41 -21.24 2.41
C ASP A 227 -2.92 -20.12 1.47
N SER A 228 -2.43 -18.89 1.65
CA SER A 228 -2.89 -17.76 0.84
C SER A 228 -2.18 -17.69 -0.53
N PRO A 229 -2.90 -17.45 -1.64
CA PRO A 229 -2.30 -17.19 -2.95
C PRO A 229 -1.24 -16.08 -2.91
N GLU A 230 -1.46 -15.06 -2.09
CA GLU A 230 -0.57 -13.93 -1.88
C GLU A 230 0.77 -14.36 -1.27
N THR A 231 0.80 -15.38 -0.42
CA THR A 231 2.04 -15.92 0.17
C THR A 231 2.85 -16.71 -0.84
N ASN A 232 2.21 -17.44 -1.75
CA ASN A 232 2.92 -18.11 -2.84
C ASN A 232 3.60 -17.09 -3.76
N GLU A 233 2.90 -16.03 -4.13
CA GLU A 233 3.49 -14.91 -4.88
C GLU A 233 4.60 -14.20 -4.09
N ALA A 234 4.43 -14.03 -2.77
CA ALA A 234 5.44 -13.41 -1.90
C ALA A 234 6.71 -14.27 -1.78
N ASN A 235 6.56 -15.60 -1.66
CA ASN A 235 7.67 -16.55 -1.68
C ASN A 235 8.47 -16.44 -2.99
N ASP A 236 7.79 -16.42 -4.14
CA ASP A 236 8.44 -16.26 -5.44
C ASP A 236 9.19 -14.91 -5.54
N LYS A 237 8.57 -13.83 -5.08
CA LYS A 237 9.19 -12.49 -5.04
C LYS A 237 10.43 -12.48 -4.14
N TYR A 238 10.34 -13.09 -2.95
CA TYR A 238 11.46 -13.21 -2.01
C TYR A 238 12.62 -14.00 -2.63
N LEU A 239 12.35 -15.19 -3.17
CA LEU A 239 13.36 -16.06 -3.80
C LEU A 239 14.04 -15.38 -5.00
N LYS A 240 13.28 -14.68 -5.85
CA LYS A 240 13.84 -13.88 -6.97
C LYS A 240 14.75 -12.77 -6.47
N SER A 241 14.36 -12.08 -5.39
CA SER A 241 15.12 -10.97 -4.80
C SER A 241 16.44 -11.43 -4.18
N ILE A 242 16.42 -12.56 -3.45
CA ILE A 242 17.62 -13.20 -2.90
C ILE A 242 18.58 -13.63 -4.02
N LYS A 243 18.06 -14.31 -5.07
CA LYS A 243 18.88 -14.73 -6.23
C LYS A 243 19.52 -13.53 -6.95
N LYS A 244 18.80 -12.42 -7.08
CA LYS A 244 19.35 -11.17 -7.67
C LYS A 244 20.45 -10.58 -6.79
N SER A 245 20.23 -10.50 -5.48
CA SER A 245 21.22 -9.97 -4.52
C SER A 245 22.49 -10.83 -4.45
N GLN A 246 22.36 -12.16 -4.50
CA GLN A 246 23.48 -13.10 -4.56
C GLN A 246 24.29 -12.94 -5.86
N LYS A 247 23.62 -12.78 -7.02
CA LYS A 247 24.29 -12.50 -8.30
C LYS A 247 25.02 -11.15 -8.32
N THR A 248 24.44 -10.12 -7.69
CA THR A 248 25.09 -8.81 -7.57
C THR A 248 26.30 -8.87 -6.65
N LYS A 249 26.22 -9.58 -5.51
CA LYS A 249 27.39 -9.81 -4.63
C LYS A 249 28.50 -10.60 -5.32
N ALA A 250 28.16 -11.64 -6.08
CA ALA A 250 29.14 -12.40 -6.86
C ALA A 250 29.86 -11.54 -7.91
N LYS A 251 29.13 -10.67 -8.64
CA LYS A 251 29.72 -9.73 -9.61
C LYS A 251 30.62 -8.64 -9.00
N VAL A 252 30.40 -8.28 -7.73
CA VAL A 252 31.25 -7.32 -7.01
C VAL A 252 32.55 -7.99 -6.55
N ILE A 253 32.49 -9.27 -6.17
CA ILE A 253 33.66 -10.07 -5.78
C ILE A 253 34.55 -10.41 -7.00
N GLU A 254 33.97 -10.51 -8.20
CA GLU A 254 34.71 -10.80 -9.45
C GLU A 254 35.39 -9.59 -10.10
N ARG A 255 35.26 -8.36 -9.56
CA ARG A 255 36.09 -7.23 -10.01
C ARG A 255 37.41 -7.25 -9.22
N PRO A 256 38.57 -7.53 -9.83
CA PRO A 256 39.84 -7.45 -9.12
C PRO A 256 40.08 -5.99 -8.69
N GLU A 257 40.57 -5.79 -7.47
CA GLU A 257 41.22 -4.53 -7.09
C GLU A 257 42.30 -4.24 -8.14
N SER A 258 42.17 -3.09 -8.81
CA SER A 258 43.16 -2.59 -9.74
C SER A 258 44.51 -2.51 -9.03
N PRO A 259 45.59 -3.07 -9.60
CA PRO A 259 46.88 -3.08 -8.92
C PRO A 259 47.35 -1.65 -8.68
N GLU A 260 47.80 -1.37 -7.46
CA GLU A 260 48.57 -0.19 -7.09
C GLU A 260 49.64 0.05 -8.15
N VAL A 261 49.57 1.20 -8.81
CA VAL A 261 50.61 1.66 -9.73
C VAL A 261 51.81 2.01 -8.87
N SER A 262 52.79 1.11 -8.81
CA SER A 262 54.13 1.44 -8.36
C SER A 262 54.75 2.43 -9.35
N GLU A 263 54.93 3.68 -8.94
CA GLU A 263 55.71 4.67 -9.66
C GLU A 263 57.17 4.20 -9.78
N PRO A 264 57.80 4.25 -10.97
CA PRO A 264 59.24 4.23 -11.08
C PRO A 264 59.79 5.66 -11.07
N GLN A 265 60.84 5.82 -10.25
CA GLN A 265 61.82 6.91 -10.06
C GLN A 265 61.77 8.15 -10.99
#